data_AF-A0A820R8C8-F1
#
_entry.id   AF-A0A820R8C8-F1
#
_cell.length_a   1.000
_cell.length_b   1.000
_cell.length_c   1.000
_cell.angle_alpha   90.00
_cell.angle_beta   90.00
_cell.angle_gamma   90.00
#
_symmetry.space_group_name_H-M   'P 1'
#
loop_
_entity.id
_entity.type
_entity.pdbx_description
1 polymer ?
#
loop_
_entity_poly.entity_id
_entity_poly.type
_entity_poly.pdbx_seq_one_letter_code
_entity_poly.pdbx_strand_id
1 'polypeptide(L)'
;MARQISSTSNNRFVTNHFKESYTVTRNSIYRYHHWPVVSLEEAVQSLISFVPHVESYANEAKEHCRQKTPLSRNESAAIYLYTMPKPFYDELNKALRAENPHALEPWFPFLKLFSTALGKLPSCPATVWRGVASNNNINFTEHDMHTWWSVNSCTSYLNVAGM
;
A
#
# COMPACT_ATOMS: atom_id res chain seq x y z
N MET A 1 -23.65 -37.18 -4.08
CA MET A 1 -22.64 -36.73 -3.10
C MET A 1 -21.97 -35.48 -3.65
N ALA A 2 -22.36 -34.30 -3.16
CA ALA A 2 -21.76 -33.03 -3.56
C ALA A 2 -20.50 -32.79 -2.72
N ARG A 3 -19.33 -32.63 -3.37
CA ARG A 3 -18.11 -32.19 -2.69
C ARG A 3 -18.20 -30.70 -2.46
N GLN A 4 -18.27 -30.34 -1.19
CA GLN A 4 -18.28 -28.99 -0.68
C GLN A 4 -16.93 -28.32 -1.02
N ILE A 5 -16.97 -27.21 -1.76
CA ILE A 5 -15.81 -26.39 -2.09
C ILE A 5 -15.36 -25.72 -0.80
N SER A 6 -14.21 -26.15 -0.27
CA SER A 6 -13.57 -25.51 0.87
C SER A 6 -13.11 -24.11 0.46
N SER A 7 -13.67 -23.11 1.15
CA SER A 7 -13.24 -21.71 1.14
C SER A 7 -11.72 -21.58 1.21
N THR A 8 -11.09 -21.12 0.12
CA THR A 8 -9.70 -20.70 0.09
C THR A 8 -9.54 -19.46 0.98
N SER A 9 -8.98 -19.64 2.18
CA SER A 9 -8.50 -18.50 2.98
C SER A 9 -7.38 -17.82 2.19
N ASN A 10 -7.53 -16.52 1.99
CA ASN A 10 -6.63 -15.70 1.20
C ASN A 10 -5.31 -15.47 2.00
N ASN A 11 -4.40 -16.45 1.99
CA ASN A 11 -3.09 -16.41 2.67
C ASN A 11 -2.08 -15.46 1.98
N ARG A 12 -2.55 -14.33 1.45
CA ARG A 12 -1.74 -13.34 0.73
C ARG A 12 -0.81 -12.55 1.65
N PHE A 13 -1.20 -12.41 2.91
CA PHE A 13 -0.42 -11.70 3.93
C PHE A 13 0.27 -12.73 4.84
N VAL A 14 1.60 -12.65 4.95
CA VAL A 14 2.38 -13.48 5.88
C VAL A 14 2.14 -12.94 7.30
N THR A 15 1.15 -13.50 8.00
CA THR A 15 0.88 -13.17 9.41
C THR A 15 1.50 -14.16 10.39
N ASN A 16 1.99 -15.31 9.92
CA ASN A 16 2.08 -16.52 10.76
C ASN A 16 3.46 -16.84 11.40
N HIS A 17 4.43 -15.93 11.40
CA HIS A 17 5.72 -16.20 12.08
C HIS A 17 6.33 -14.98 12.78
N PHE A 18 5.52 -14.23 13.54
CA PHE A 18 6.03 -13.14 14.36
C PHE A 18 6.16 -13.56 15.83
N LYS A 19 7.40 -13.58 16.35
CA LYS A 19 7.68 -13.75 17.78
C LYS A 19 6.88 -12.71 18.58
N GLU A 20 6.19 -13.20 19.62
CA GLU A 20 5.24 -12.50 20.49
C GLU A 20 5.76 -11.17 21.09
N SER A 21 7.08 -10.96 21.16
CA SER A 21 7.71 -9.75 21.72
C SER A 21 7.84 -8.56 20.75
N TYR A 22 7.60 -8.74 19.44
CA TYR A 22 7.64 -7.67 18.42
C TYR A 22 6.24 -7.06 18.12
N THR A 23 5.23 -7.41 18.90
CA THR A 23 3.81 -7.20 18.59
C THR A 23 3.33 -5.78 18.86
N VAL A 24 3.93 -5.04 19.80
CA VAL A 24 3.39 -3.74 20.24
C VAL A 24 3.57 -2.64 19.19
N THR A 25 4.72 -2.56 18.50
CA THR A 25 4.98 -1.54 17.46
C THR A 25 4.31 -1.89 16.13
N ARG A 26 4.28 -3.18 15.77
CA ARG A 26 3.63 -3.69 14.54
C ARG A 26 2.12 -3.52 14.54
N ASN A 27 1.47 -3.45 15.71
CA ASN A 27 0.02 -3.32 15.81
C ASN A 27 -0.51 -2.00 15.22
N SER A 28 0.32 -0.94 15.22
CA SER A 28 -0.11 0.41 14.86
C SER A 28 -0.53 0.56 13.40
N ILE A 29 0.27 0.04 12.44
CA ILE A 29 -0.04 0.15 11.02
C ILE A 29 -1.27 -0.69 10.67
N TYR A 30 -1.46 -1.86 11.29
CA TYR A 30 -2.56 -2.75 10.96
C TYR A 30 -3.92 -2.23 11.47
N ARG A 31 -3.93 -1.13 12.24
CA ARG A 31 -5.18 -0.48 12.68
C ARG A 31 -6.06 -0.11 11.50
N TYR A 32 -5.51 0.24 10.33
CA TYR A 32 -6.31 0.55 9.14
C TYR A 32 -7.20 -0.63 8.69
N HIS A 33 -6.87 -1.89 9.01
CA HIS A 33 -7.68 -3.03 8.58
C HIS A 33 -9.11 -2.99 9.12
N HIS A 34 -9.30 -2.41 10.30
CA HIS A 34 -10.60 -2.25 10.97
C HIS A 34 -11.42 -1.09 10.41
N TRP A 35 -10.82 -0.23 9.59
CA TRP A 35 -11.55 0.86 8.95
C TRP A 35 -12.49 0.33 7.87
N PRO A 36 -13.65 0.97 7.66
CA PRO A 36 -14.52 0.66 6.53
C PRO A 36 -13.86 1.08 5.22
N VAL A 37 -14.22 0.38 4.14
CA VAL A 37 -13.88 0.85 2.78
C VAL A 37 -14.83 2.00 2.45
N VAL A 38 -14.27 3.16 2.11
CA VAL A 38 -15.00 4.40 1.83
C VAL A 38 -14.77 4.88 0.40
N SER A 39 -15.42 5.97 -0.02
CA SER A 39 -15.13 6.61 -1.31
C SER A 39 -13.71 7.22 -1.34
N LEU A 40 -13.18 7.54 -2.53
CA LEU A 40 -11.85 8.15 -2.61
C LEU A 40 -11.84 9.55 -1.97
N GLU A 41 -12.90 10.31 -2.16
CA GLU A 41 -13.07 11.64 -1.55
C GLU A 41 -13.02 11.57 -0.03
N GLU A 42 -13.83 10.68 0.57
CA GLU A 42 -13.80 10.44 2.02
C GLU A 42 -12.43 9.93 2.48
N ALA A 43 -11.78 9.09 1.68
CA ALA A 43 -10.49 8.50 2.02
C ALA A 43 -9.35 9.54 2.12
N VAL A 44 -9.46 10.66 1.41
CA VAL A 44 -8.45 11.73 1.43
C VAL A 44 -8.84 12.93 2.28
N GLN A 45 -10.03 12.95 2.86
CA GLN A 45 -10.54 14.10 3.62
C GLN A 45 -9.62 14.52 4.76
N SER A 46 -9.11 13.55 5.53
CA SER A 46 -8.18 13.80 6.64
C SER A 46 -6.78 14.21 6.18
N LEU A 47 -6.48 14.14 4.88
CA LEU A 47 -5.18 14.49 4.31
C LEU A 47 -5.11 15.94 3.82
N ILE A 48 -6.24 16.65 3.73
CA ILE A 48 -6.32 18.01 3.17
C ILE A 48 -5.35 18.98 3.86
N SER A 49 -5.18 18.86 5.18
CA SER A 49 -4.27 19.72 5.97
C SER A 49 -2.78 19.39 5.82
N PHE A 50 -2.44 18.25 5.21
CA PHE A 50 -1.06 17.74 5.15
C PHE A 50 -0.56 17.56 3.72
N VAL A 51 -1.46 17.30 2.77
CA VAL A 51 -1.17 17.09 1.35
C VAL A 51 -1.91 18.17 0.56
N PRO A 52 -1.22 19.27 0.18
CA PRO A 52 -1.83 20.33 -0.60
C PRO A 52 -2.48 19.79 -1.87
N HIS A 53 -3.69 20.28 -2.18
CA HIS A 53 -4.46 19.92 -3.37
C HIS A 53 -4.88 18.44 -3.49
N VAL A 54 -4.86 17.68 -2.39
CA VAL A 54 -5.20 16.24 -2.41
C VAL A 54 -6.58 15.94 -3.01
N GLU A 55 -7.57 16.79 -2.76
CA GLU A 55 -8.91 16.65 -3.36
C GLU A 55 -8.88 16.77 -4.88
N SER A 56 -8.09 17.72 -5.41
CA SER A 56 -7.89 17.86 -6.86
C SER A 56 -7.21 16.62 -7.44
N TYR A 57 -6.23 16.03 -6.74
CA TYR A 57 -5.57 14.82 -7.19
C TYR A 57 -6.54 13.62 -7.20
N ALA A 58 -7.38 13.51 -6.17
CA ALA A 58 -8.40 12.47 -6.08
C ALA A 58 -9.44 12.59 -7.22
N ASN A 59 -9.88 13.81 -7.53
CA ASN A 59 -10.79 14.07 -8.64
C ASN A 59 -10.17 13.69 -9.99
N GLU A 60 -8.94 14.15 -10.26
CA GLU A 60 -8.17 13.79 -11.45
C GLU A 60 -8.06 12.25 -11.57
N ALA A 61 -7.70 11.56 -10.49
CA ALA A 61 -7.60 10.10 -10.47
C ALA A 61 -8.93 9.40 -10.82
N LYS A 62 -10.05 9.88 -10.28
CA LYS A 62 -11.38 9.34 -10.61
C LYS A 62 -11.79 9.61 -12.04
N GLU A 63 -11.36 10.73 -12.63
CA GLU A 63 -11.64 11.04 -14.02
C GLU A 63 -10.90 10.13 -14.99
N HIS A 64 -9.69 9.69 -14.65
CA HIS A 64 -8.95 8.71 -15.44
C HIS A 64 -9.50 7.28 -15.32
N CYS A 65 -10.12 6.94 -14.18
CA CYS A 65 -10.62 5.60 -13.91
C CYS A 65 -12.09 5.39 -14.36
N ARG A 66 -12.34 5.44 -15.67
CA ARG A 66 -13.69 5.26 -16.26
C ARG A 66 -13.93 3.87 -16.87
N GLN A 67 -12.89 3.04 -16.95
CA GLN A 67 -12.96 1.75 -17.64
C GLN A 67 -13.61 0.67 -16.76
N LYS A 68 -14.21 -0.34 -17.42
CA LYS A 68 -14.71 -1.54 -16.74
C LYS A 68 -13.54 -2.42 -16.33
N THR A 69 -13.13 -2.32 -15.08
CA THR A 69 -12.18 -3.22 -14.44
C THR A 69 -12.93 -4.09 -13.42
N PRO A 70 -12.32 -5.17 -12.89
CA PRO A 70 -12.85 -5.90 -11.74
C PRO A 70 -12.91 -5.07 -10.44
N LEU A 71 -12.26 -3.91 -10.42
CA LEU A 71 -12.24 -2.99 -9.29
C LEU A 71 -13.38 -1.98 -9.42
N SER A 72 -13.89 -1.49 -8.29
CA SER A 72 -14.75 -0.31 -8.31
C SER A 72 -13.98 0.91 -8.83
N ARG A 73 -14.71 1.95 -9.23
CA ARG A 73 -14.11 3.22 -9.65
C ARG A 73 -13.22 3.84 -8.57
N ASN A 74 -13.65 3.79 -7.31
CA ASN A 74 -12.86 4.31 -6.18
C ASN A 74 -11.59 3.51 -5.94
N GLU A 75 -11.66 2.17 -6.04
CA GLU A 75 -10.49 1.30 -5.90
C GLU A 75 -9.47 1.50 -7.02
N SER A 76 -9.94 1.59 -8.27
CA SER A 76 -9.07 1.90 -9.41
C SER A 76 -8.42 3.28 -9.23
N ALA A 77 -9.21 4.28 -8.82
CA ALA A 77 -8.73 5.64 -8.61
C ALA A 77 -7.75 5.75 -7.43
N ALA A 78 -7.90 4.94 -6.37
CA ALA A 78 -6.93 4.90 -5.28
C ALA A 78 -5.56 4.37 -5.74
N ILE A 79 -5.56 3.33 -6.58
CA ILE A 79 -4.31 2.83 -7.21
C ILE A 79 -3.72 3.90 -8.13
N TYR A 80 -4.55 4.51 -8.98
CA TYR A 80 -4.11 5.54 -9.89
C TYR A 80 -3.50 6.73 -9.13
N LEU A 81 -4.19 7.25 -8.09
CA LEU A 81 -3.72 8.34 -7.24
C LEU A 81 -2.33 8.07 -6.65
N TYR A 82 -2.09 6.85 -6.17
CA TYR A 82 -0.77 6.45 -5.68
C TYR A 82 0.31 6.47 -6.77
N THR A 83 -0.04 6.18 -8.02
CA THR A 83 0.92 6.11 -9.14
C THR A 83 1.04 7.39 -9.96
N MET A 84 0.25 8.42 -9.66
CA MET A 84 0.29 9.69 -10.38
C MET A 84 1.62 10.43 -10.13
N PRO A 85 2.12 11.21 -11.09
CA PRO A 85 3.29 12.09 -10.91
C PRO A 85 2.91 13.33 -10.06
N LYS A 86 2.48 13.10 -8.82
CA LYS A 86 2.09 14.10 -7.82
C LYS A 86 2.77 13.76 -6.49
N PRO A 87 2.89 14.72 -5.56
CA PRO A 87 3.54 14.48 -4.26
C PRO A 87 2.86 13.43 -3.35
N PHE A 88 1.67 12.94 -3.72
CA PHE A 88 0.87 12.05 -2.87
C PHE A 88 1.60 10.77 -2.45
N TYR A 89 2.27 10.08 -3.39
CA TYR A 89 3.00 8.85 -3.08
C TYR A 89 4.22 9.11 -2.19
N ASP A 90 4.88 10.26 -2.38
CA ASP A 90 6.01 10.69 -1.57
C ASP A 90 5.58 10.93 -0.12
N GLU A 91 4.48 11.66 0.08
CA GLU A 91 3.95 11.94 1.42
C GLU A 91 3.47 10.67 2.13
N LEU A 92 2.77 9.78 1.43
CA LEU A 92 2.36 8.49 2.00
C LEU A 92 3.59 7.66 2.43
N ASN A 93 4.58 7.54 1.54
CA ASN A 93 5.77 6.75 1.82
C ASN A 93 6.66 7.39 2.90
N LYS A 94 6.61 8.73 3.09
CA LYS A 94 7.23 9.40 4.25
C LYS A 94 6.51 9.03 5.54
N ALA A 95 5.18 9.12 5.58
CA ALA A 95 4.37 8.77 6.75
C ALA A 95 4.57 7.31 7.18
N LEU A 96 4.62 6.38 6.21
CA LEU A 96 4.88 4.97 6.47
C LEU A 96 6.28 4.74 7.06
N ARG A 97 7.32 5.39 6.53
CA ARG A 97 8.71 5.25 7.01
C ARG A 97 8.98 5.90 8.36
N ALA A 98 8.14 6.86 8.78
CA ALA A 98 8.32 7.53 10.06
C ALA A 98 8.03 6.62 11.27
N GLU A 99 7.38 5.46 11.05
CA GLU A 99 6.98 4.52 12.10
C GLU A 99 6.21 5.18 13.27
N ASN A 100 5.56 6.33 12.98
CA ASN A 100 4.80 7.10 13.95
C ASN A 100 3.29 6.80 13.77
N PRO A 101 2.66 6.09 14.72
CA PRO A 101 1.25 5.73 14.63
C PRO A 101 0.32 6.94 14.43
N HIS A 102 0.62 8.06 15.08
CA HIS A 102 -0.21 9.27 15.03
C HIS A 102 -0.08 9.98 13.68
N ALA A 103 1.11 9.96 13.08
CA ALA A 103 1.32 10.54 11.75
C ALA A 103 0.64 9.71 10.65
N LEU A 104 0.46 8.40 10.87
CA LEU A 104 -0.16 7.49 9.91
C LEU A 104 -1.69 7.42 10.03
N GLU A 105 -2.25 7.74 11.18
CA GLU A 105 -3.70 7.67 11.44
C GLU A 105 -4.57 8.41 10.40
N PRO A 106 -4.22 9.63 9.94
CA PRO A 106 -4.94 10.32 8.86
C PRO A 106 -4.97 9.54 7.53
N TRP A 107 -4.03 8.63 7.31
CA TRP A 107 -3.91 7.83 6.10
C TRP A 107 -4.70 6.53 6.15
N PHE A 108 -5.25 6.13 7.30
CA PHE A 108 -5.95 4.84 7.44
C PHE A 108 -7.13 4.66 6.48
N PRO A 109 -8.01 5.66 6.24
CA PRO A 109 -9.06 5.54 5.23
C PRO A 109 -8.51 5.23 3.83
N PHE A 110 -7.47 5.96 3.40
CA PHE A 110 -6.80 5.74 2.12
C PHE A 110 -6.12 4.38 2.06
N LEU A 111 -5.33 4.00 3.07
CA LEU A 111 -4.65 2.71 3.16
C LEU A 111 -5.64 1.55 3.10
N LYS A 112 -6.81 1.68 3.74
CA LYS A 112 -7.87 0.69 3.67
C LYS A 112 -8.41 0.53 2.25
N LEU A 113 -8.76 1.63 1.57
CA LEU A 113 -9.26 1.61 0.20
C LEU A 113 -8.21 1.03 -0.77
N PHE A 114 -6.98 1.54 -0.68
CA PHE A 114 -5.85 1.14 -1.52
C PHE A 114 -5.46 -0.33 -1.34
N SER A 115 -5.30 -0.80 -0.09
CA SER A 115 -4.99 -2.22 0.19
C SER A 115 -6.11 -3.16 -0.23
N THR A 116 -7.38 -2.75 -0.09
CA THR A 116 -8.53 -3.52 -0.57
C THR A 116 -8.50 -3.65 -2.10
N ALA A 117 -8.19 -2.57 -2.81
CA ALA A 117 -8.03 -2.57 -4.26
C ALA A 117 -6.91 -3.53 -4.71
N LEU A 118 -5.72 -3.43 -4.10
CA LEU A 118 -4.60 -4.33 -4.38
C LEU A 118 -4.93 -5.79 -4.02
N GLY A 119 -5.69 -6.01 -2.96
CA GLY A 119 -6.18 -7.33 -2.52
C GLY A 119 -7.09 -8.05 -3.53
N LYS A 120 -7.71 -7.30 -4.45
CA LYS A 120 -8.55 -7.84 -5.53
C LYS A 120 -7.78 -8.17 -6.80
N LEU A 121 -6.59 -7.61 -6.98
CA LEU A 121 -5.75 -7.90 -8.13
C LEU A 121 -5.08 -9.28 -7.99
N PRO A 122 -4.81 -9.98 -9.10
CA PRO A 122 -4.07 -11.24 -9.07
C PRO A 122 -2.61 -11.00 -8.64
N SER A 123 -2.06 -11.93 -7.87
CA SER A 123 -0.62 -11.95 -7.60
C SER A 123 0.12 -12.54 -8.79
N CYS A 124 1.22 -11.91 -9.19
CA CYS A 124 2.09 -12.38 -10.27
C CYS A 124 3.42 -12.86 -9.66
N PRO A 125 3.67 -14.18 -9.56
CA PRO A 125 4.95 -14.69 -9.14
C PRO A 125 6.02 -14.32 -10.17
N ALA A 126 6.95 -13.44 -9.80
CA ALA A 126 8.03 -13.00 -10.67
C ALA A 126 9.23 -12.53 -9.84
N THR A 127 10.43 -12.71 -10.39
CA THR A 127 11.62 -12.02 -9.89
C THR A 127 11.55 -10.58 -10.33
N VAL A 128 11.61 -9.66 -9.38
CA VAL A 128 11.60 -8.22 -9.61
C VAL A 128 12.78 -7.58 -8.91
N TRP A 129 13.24 -6.46 -9.48
CA TRP A 129 14.34 -5.67 -8.99
C TRP A 129 13.82 -4.33 -8.48
N ARG A 130 14.42 -3.83 -7.41
CA ARG A 130 14.15 -2.51 -6.87
C ARG A 130 15.44 -1.72 -6.82
N GLY A 131 15.44 -0.54 -7.41
CA GLY A 131 16.51 0.42 -7.20
C GLY A 131 16.49 0.90 -5.75
N VAL A 132 17.61 0.76 -5.05
CA VAL A 132 17.78 1.24 -3.68
C VAL A 132 18.97 2.20 -3.70
N ALA A 133 18.77 3.43 -3.22
CA ALA A 133 19.84 4.42 -3.17
C ALA A 133 20.98 3.93 -2.26
N SER A 134 22.22 4.15 -2.69
CA SER A 134 23.44 3.69 -2.01
C SER A 134 23.68 4.28 -0.62
N ASN A 135 23.00 5.38 -0.29
CA ASN A 135 23.06 6.02 1.03
C ASN A 135 22.17 5.34 2.09
N ASN A 136 21.43 4.29 1.71
CA ASN A 136 20.65 3.53 2.67
C ASN A 136 21.61 2.66 3.50
N ASN A 137 21.74 2.99 4.79
CA ASN A 137 22.51 2.23 5.80
C ASN A 137 21.89 0.85 6.12
N ILE A 138 21.32 0.16 5.13
CA ILE A 138 20.73 -1.15 5.33
C ILE A 138 21.81 -2.19 5.08
N ASN A 139 22.41 -2.67 6.16
CA ASN A 139 23.27 -3.85 6.13
C ASN A 139 22.36 -5.07 6.04
N PHE A 140 22.27 -5.67 4.86
CA PHE A 140 21.61 -6.96 4.68
C PHE A 140 22.58 -8.04 5.14
N THR A 141 22.44 -8.51 6.39
CA THR A 141 23.12 -9.74 6.81
C THR A 141 22.25 -10.94 6.45
N GLU A 142 22.89 -12.06 6.12
CA GLU A 142 22.15 -13.29 5.81
C GLU A 142 21.27 -13.67 7.02
N HIS A 143 19.99 -13.92 6.77
CA HIS A 143 18.95 -14.27 7.75
C HIS A 143 18.32 -13.11 8.56
N ASP A 144 18.66 -11.84 8.28
CA ASP A 144 17.95 -10.71 8.89
C ASP A 144 16.57 -10.46 8.25
N MET A 145 15.56 -10.24 9.11
CA MET A 145 14.22 -9.84 8.68
C MET A 145 14.13 -8.32 8.65
N HIS A 146 14.06 -7.75 7.45
CA HIS A 146 13.83 -6.32 7.26
C HIS A 146 12.36 -6.03 6.92
N THR A 147 11.80 -5.00 7.55
CA THR A 147 10.47 -4.49 7.19
C THR A 147 10.64 -3.27 6.29
N TRP A 148 10.08 -3.33 5.09
CA TRP A 148 9.97 -2.18 4.20
C TRP A 148 8.62 -1.52 4.42
N TRP A 149 8.60 -0.44 5.19
CA TRP A 149 7.36 0.24 5.55
C TRP A 149 6.67 0.92 4.36
N SER A 150 7.43 1.42 3.39
CA SER A 150 6.90 2.05 2.18
C SER A 150 6.23 1.04 1.24
N VAL A 151 5.28 1.51 0.44
CA VAL A 151 4.87 0.81 -0.78
C VAL A 151 6.03 0.88 -1.77
N ASN A 152 6.35 -0.24 -2.42
CA ASN A 152 7.59 -0.39 -3.17
C ASN A 152 7.32 -0.55 -4.67
N SER A 153 7.95 0.30 -5.47
CA SER A 153 8.00 0.16 -6.93
C SER A 153 9.14 -0.77 -7.32
N CYS A 154 8.86 -1.69 -8.24
CA CYS A 154 9.83 -2.66 -8.74
C CYS A 154 9.74 -2.75 -10.27
N THR A 155 10.77 -3.32 -10.88
CA THR A 155 10.88 -3.56 -12.32
C THR A 155 11.24 -5.02 -12.58
N SER A 156 10.77 -5.58 -13.70
CA SER A 156 11.24 -6.89 -14.18
C SER A 156 12.60 -6.81 -14.88
N TYR A 157 13.12 -5.59 -15.10
CA TYR A 157 14.35 -5.35 -15.85
C TYR A 157 15.49 -4.93 -14.93
N LEU A 158 16.53 -5.76 -14.83
CA LEU A 158 17.70 -5.50 -13.98
C LEU A 158 18.44 -4.21 -14.38
N ASN A 159 18.51 -3.90 -15.67
CA ASN A 159 19.27 -2.77 -16.22
C ASN A 159 18.69 -1.38 -15.90
N VAL A 160 17.49 -1.29 -15.33
CA VAL A 160 16.89 -0.01 -14.92
C VAL A 160 17.32 0.39 -13.50
N ALA A 161 17.81 -0.56 -12.69
CA ALA A 161 18.17 -0.32 -11.30
C ALA A 161 19.56 0.32 -11.08
N GLY A 162 20.29 0.65 -12.16
CA GLY A 162 21.70 1.07 -12.11
C GLY A 162 22.03 2.37 -12.84
N MET A 163 21.06 3.26 -13.08
CA MET A 163 21.29 4.65 -13.53
C MET A 163 21.18 5.62 -12.37
#